data_AF-A0A1U7VL80-F1
#
_entry.id   AF-A0A1U7VL80-F1
#
_cell.length_a   1.000
_cell.length_b   1.000
_cell.length_c   1.000
_cell.angle_alpha   90.00
_cell.angle_beta   90.00
_cell.angle_gamma   90.00
#
_symmetry.space_group_name_H-M   'P 1'
#
loop_
_entity.id
_entity.type
_entity.pdbx_description
1 polymer ?
#
loop_
_entity_poly.entity_id
_entity_poly.type
_entity_poly.pdbx_seq_one_letter_code
_entity_poly.pdbx_strand_id
1 'polypeptide(L)'
;MEEFTGVNFLKRMENGTLAFIGDSLSRQQFQSLVCMITGGEVRPDILDVGREYGLVKVCGAKLPDGWAYRFSSTQTTTNFTYEDTILSYVWCIRVYSHSFTGRSSLEHAKFELMV
;
A
#
# COMPACT_ATOMS: atom_id res chain seq x y z
N MET A 1 -9.89 9.78 27.25
CA MET A 1 -9.27 9.64 25.92
C MET A 1 -8.79 11.03 25.51
N GLU A 2 -7.55 11.16 25.04
CA GLU A 2 -7.05 12.45 24.54
C GLU A 2 -7.78 12.84 23.24
N GLU A 3 -7.85 14.14 22.96
CA GLU A 3 -8.41 14.65 21.71
C GLU A 3 -7.50 14.29 20.52
N PHE A 4 -8.09 13.74 19.46
CA PHE A 4 -7.36 13.38 18.25
C PHE A 4 -7.09 14.62 17.40
N THR A 5 -5.83 14.83 17.03
CA THR A 5 -5.45 15.82 16.00
C THR A 5 -4.57 15.14 14.95
N GLY A 6 -4.86 15.41 13.67
CA GLY A 6 -4.09 14.86 12.55
C GLY A 6 -2.60 15.20 12.63
N VAL A 7 -2.26 16.40 13.12
CA VAL A 7 -0.86 16.83 13.30
C VAL A 7 -0.13 15.99 14.34
N ASN A 8 -0.75 15.74 15.51
CA ASN A 8 -0.13 14.90 16.54
C ASN A 8 0.01 13.45 16.06
N PHE A 9 -0.97 12.96 15.30
CA PHE A 9 -0.90 11.63 14.69
C PHE A 9 0.26 11.53 13.70
N LEU A 10 0.36 12.45 12.73
CA LEU A 10 1.44 12.45 11.73
C LEU A 10 2.82 12.59 12.38
N LYS A 11 2.95 13.40 13.43
CA LYS A 11 4.20 13.54 14.20
C LYS A 11 4.61 12.24 14.90
N ARG A 12 3.66 11.47 15.42
CA ARG A 12 3.93 10.14 16.00
C ARG A 12 4.31 9.11 14.93
N MET A 13 3.83 9.29 13.70
CA MET A 13 4.04 8.41 12.55
C MET A 13 5.10 8.95 11.57
N GLU A 14 5.95 9.86 12.01
CA GLU A 14 6.96 10.51 11.16
C GLU A 14 7.90 9.46 10.55
N ASN A 15 8.14 9.56 9.24
CA ASN A 15 8.87 8.58 8.42
C ASN A 15 8.33 7.14 8.46
N GLY A 16 7.16 6.91 9.09
CA GLY A 16 6.51 5.62 9.20
C GLY A 16 5.58 5.32 8.01
N THR A 17 5.31 4.04 7.80
CA THR A 17 4.26 3.58 6.88
C THR A 17 3.17 2.86 7.67
N LEU A 18 1.92 3.30 7.51
CA LEU A 18 0.74 2.62 8.03
C LEU A 18 0.00 1.93 6.89
N ALA A 19 -0.12 0.60 6.97
CA ALA A 19 -0.77 -0.20 5.94
C ALA A 19 -2.09 -0.77 6.44
N PHE A 20 -3.16 -0.56 5.67
CA PHE A 20 -4.43 -1.24 5.83
C PHE A 20 -4.53 -2.36 4.79
N ILE A 21 -4.63 -3.58 5.28
CA ILE A 21 -4.74 -4.78 4.45
C ILE A 21 -6.07 -5.44 4.82
N GLY A 22 -6.89 -5.75 3.83
CA GLY A 22 -8.18 -6.40 4.10
C GLY A 22 -9.23 -6.16 3.03
N ASP A 23 -10.47 -6.17 3.46
CA ASP A 23 -11.64 -6.07 2.61
C ASP A 23 -12.21 -4.64 2.59
N SER A 24 -13.52 -4.55 2.37
CA SER A 24 -14.27 -3.30 2.42
C SER A 24 -14.21 -2.56 3.76
N LEU A 25 -14.05 -3.25 4.89
CA LEU A 25 -13.98 -2.63 6.22
C LEU A 25 -12.63 -1.94 6.43
N SER A 26 -11.53 -2.62 6.08
CA SER A 26 -10.19 -2.02 6.11
C SER A 26 -10.10 -0.78 5.22
N ARG A 27 -10.76 -0.80 4.04
CA ARG A 27 -10.87 0.37 3.17
C ARG A 27 -11.60 1.55 3.83
N GLN A 28 -12.69 1.26 4.53
CA GLN A 28 -13.46 2.30 5.23
C GLN A 28 -12.66 2.90 6.39
N GLN A 29 -11.89 2.08 7.12
CA GLN A 29 -11.00 2.55 8.18
C GLN A 29 -9.89 3.44 7.62
N PHE A 30 -9.27 3.03 6.51
CA PHE A 30 -8.29 3.85 5.80
C PHE A 30 -8.86 5.21 5.38
N GLN A 31 -10.02 5.23 4.72
CA GLN A 31 -10.68 6.46 4.28
C GLN A 31 -11.07 7.36 5.45
N SER A 32 -11.59 6.77 6.52
CA SER A 32 -11.93 7.48 7.76
C SER A 32 -10.68 8.13 8.38
N LEU A 33 -9.58 7.38 8.49
CA LEU A 33 -8.32 7.91 9.02
C LEU A 33 -7.78 9.06 8.17
N VAL A 34 -7.75 8.90 6.85
CA VAL A 34 -7.31 9.96 5.94
C VAL A 34 -8.14 11.22 6.15
N CYS A 35 -9.47 11.10 6.21
CA CYS A 35 -10.36 12.21 6.47
C CYS A 35 -10.11 12.89 7.83
N MET A 36 -9.91 12.12 8.90
CA MET A 36 -9.59 12.65 10.22
C MET A 36 -8.24 13.39 10.25
N ILE A 37 -7.25 12.91 9.49
CA ILE A 37 -5.94 13.56 9.39
C ILE A 37 -6.02 14.86 8.59
N THR A 38 -6.80 14.88 7.50
CA THR A 38 -6.95 16.08 6.66
C THR A 38 -7.96 17.08 7.18
N GLY A 39 -8.83 16.67 8.10
CA GLY A 39 -9.97 17.47 8.54
C GLY A 39 -11.03 17.63 7.45
N GLY A 40 -11.06 16.74 6.45
CA GLY A 40 -11.94 16.85 5.29
C GLY A 40 -11.48 17.84 4.22
N GLU A 41 -10.33 18.49 4.40
CA GLU A 41 -9.81 19.49 3.46
C GLU A 41 -8.91 18.87 2.38
N VAL A 42 -8.89 19.49 1.20
CA VAL A 42 -7.92 19.15 0.15
C VAL A 42 -6.59 19.79 0.51
N ARG A 43 -5.55 18.95 0.62
CA ARG A 43 -4.22 19.41 1.04
C ARG A 43 -3.18 19.15 -0.06
N PRO A 44 -2.35 20.15 -0.42
CA PRO A 44 -1.32 19.99 -1.45
C PRO A 44 -0.12 19.15 -0.98
N ASP A 45 0.04 18.94 0.33
CA ASP A 45 1.13 18.13 0.89
C ASP A 45 0.85 16.62 0.87
N ILE A 46 -0.28 16.20 0.28
CA ILE A 46 -0.64 14.79 0.11
C ILE A 46 -0.34 14.37 -1.32
N LEU A 47 0.56 13.40 -1.46
CA LEU A 47 0.98 12.86 -2.75
C LEU A 47 0.38 11.46 -2.95
N ASP A 48 -0.21 11.20 -4.11
CA ASP A 48 -0.57 9.84 -4.52
C ASP A 48 0.69 9.09 -4.95
N VAL A 49 1.08 8.11 -4.15
CA VAL A 49 2.25 7.25 -4.35
C VAL A 49 1.85 5.81 -4.65
N GLY A 50 0.61 5.55 -5.06
CA GLY A 50 0.10 4.20 -5.34
C GLY A 50 1.00 3.40 -6.28
N ARG A 51 1.58 4.05 -7.30
CA ARG A 51 2.51 3.40 -8.23
C ARG A 51 3.81 2.94 -7.58
N GLU A 52 4.34 3.66 -6.59
CA GLU A 52 5.56 3.26 -5.87
C GLU A 52 5.35 1.96 -5.08
N TYR A 53 4.11 1.73 -4.64
CA TYR A 53 3.69 0.53 -3.90
C TYR A 53 3.19 -0.59 -4.81
N GLY A 54 3.33 -0.47 -6.13
CA GLY A 54 2.83 -1.48 -7.08
C GLY A 54 1.31 -1.54 -7.17
N LEU A 55 0.60 -0.53 -6.68
CA LEU A 55 -0.87 -0.42 -6.73
C LEU A 55 -1.28 0.12 -8.10
N VAL A 56 -1.00 -0.66 -9.13
CA VAL A 56 -1.28 -0.31 -10.51
C VAL A 56 -2.62 -0.90 -10.90
N LYS A 57 -3.53 -0.06 -11.39
CA LYS A 57 -4.78 -0.55 -11.98
C LYS A 57 -4.45 -1.41 -13.21
N VAL A 58 -4.65 -2.72 -13.10
CA VAL A 58 -4.46 -3.65 -14.23
C VAL A 58 -5.39 -3.25 -15.38
N CYS A 59 -4.90 -3.34 -16.62
CA CYS A 59 -5.66 -2.96 -17.81
C CYS A 59 -6.96 -3.77 -17.90
N GLY A 60 -8.11 -3.09 -17.90
CA GLY A 60 -9.44 -3.73 -17.91
C GLY A 60 -10.05 -3.96 -16.52
N ALA A 61 -9.32 -3.74 -15.43
CA ALA A 61 -9.89 -3.80 -14.09
C ALA A 61 -10.85 -2.61 -13.84
N LYS A 62 -12.00 -2.87 -13.19
CA LYS A 62 -12.93 -1.80 -12.81
C LYS A 62 -12.41 -0.97 -11.64
N LEU A 63 -11.64 -1.58 -10.75
CA LEU A 63 -11.11 -0.98 -9.52
C LEU A 63 -9.57 -1.03 -9.52
N PRO A 64 -8.90 -0.04 -8.92
CA PRO A 64 -7.47 -0.13 -8.62
C PRO A 64 -7.22 -1.15 -7.49
N ASP A 65 -6.03 -1.76 -7.48
CA ASP A 65 -5.63 -2.78 -6.49
C ASP A 65 -5.38 -2.20 -5.08
N GLY A 66 -5.41 -0.87 -4.96
CA GLY A 66 -5.26 -0.16 -3.70
C GLY A 66 -5.05 1.34 -3.89
N TRP A 67 -4.76 2.04 -2.79
CA TRP A 67 -4.36 3.45 -2.78
C TRP A 67 -3.21 3.65 -1.80
N ALA A 68 -2.30 4.58 -2.09
CA ALA A 68 -1.26 4.98 -1.16
C ALA A 68 -1.07 6.50 -1.19
N TYR A 69 -1.12 7.12 -0.01
CA TYR A 69 -0.94 8.56 0.15
C TYR A 69 0.27 8.83 1.04
N ARG A 70 1.15 9.72 0.57
CA ARG A 70 2.32 10.18 1.32
C ARG A 70 2.12 11.64 1.73
N PHE A 71 2.28 11.91 3.02
CA PHE A 71 2.31 13.26 3.57
C PHE A 71 3.74 13.79 3.46
N SER A 72 3.98 14.75 2.55
CA SER A 72 5.32 15.26 2.28
C SER A 72 5.94 16.00 3.46
N SER A 73 5.10 16.53 4.35
CA SER A 73 5.49 17.27 5.56
C SER A 73 6.21 16.39 6.59
N THR A 74 5.83 15.12 6.74
CA THR A 74 6.39 14.19 7.74
C THR A 74 6.97 12.91 7.13
N GLN A 75 6.96 12.81 5.79
CA GLN A 75 7.23 11.59 5.01
C GLN A 75 6.42 10.36 5.44
N THR A 76 5.34 10.56 6.20
CA THR A 76 4.45 9.49 6.63
C THR A 76 3.67 8.99 5.43
N THR A 77 3.55 7.68 5.28
CA THR A 77 2.76 7.07 4.22
C THR A 77 1.63 6.25 4.80
N THR A 78 0.44 6.38 4.25
CA THR A 78 -0.70 5.53 4.58
C THR A 78 -1.18 4.84 3.31
N ASN A 79 -1.30 3.52 3.33
CA ASN A 79 -1.78 2.77 2.18
C ASN A 79 -2.93 1.82 2.52
N PHE A 80 -3.68 1.44 1.50
CA PHE A 80 -4.68 0.40 1.54
C PHE A 80 -4.49 -0.56 0.37
N THR A 81 -4.54 -1.86 0.65
CA THR A 81 -4.48 -2.93 -0.34
C THR A 81 -5.46 -4.04 0.00
N TYR A 82 -5.99 -4.73 -1.01
CA TYR A 82 -6.86 -5.87 -0.77
C TYR A 82 -6.05 -7.12 -0.40
N GLU A 83 -6.57 -7.94 0.52
CA GLU A 83 -5.93 -9.24 0.86
C GLU A 83 -5.81 -10.15 -0.37
N ASP A 84 -6.85 -10.19 -1.21
CA ASP A 84 -6.86 -10.96 -2.45
C ASP A 84 -5.74 -10.55 -3.41
N THR A 85 -5.32 -9.28 -3.37
CA THR A 85 -4.19 -8.78 -4.16
C THR A 85 -2.89 -9.45 -3.69
N ILE A 86 -2.65 -9.53 -2.38
CA ILE A 86 -1.46 -10.21 -1.82
C ILE A 86 -1.46 -11.68 -2.21
N LEU A 87 -2.60 -12.37 -2.05
CA LEU A 87 -2.73 -13.77 -2.42
C LEU A 87 -2.55 -14.00 -3.92
N SER A 88 -3.04 -13.09 -4.76
CA SER A 88 -2.87 -13.15 -6.21
C SER A 88 -1.41 -12.99 -6.62
N TYR A 89 -0.65 -12.10 -5.97
CA TYR A 89 0.80 -12.00 -6.22
C TYR A 89 1.54 -13.27 -5.79
N VAL A 90 1.23 -13.82 -4.61
CA VAL A 90 1.83 -15.08 -4.14
C VAL A 90 1.49 -16.24 -5.08
N TRP A 91 0.24 -16.31 -5.54
CA TRP A 91 -0.20 -17.34 -6.47
C TRP A 91 0.44 -17.17 -7.86
N CYS A 92 0.51 -15.94 -8.39
CA CYS A 92 1.17 -15.64 -9.66
C CYS A 92 2.67 -16.00 -9.61
N ILE A 93 3.37 -15.65 -8.53
CA ILE A 93 4.78 -16.04 -8.32
C ILE A 93 4.90 -17.58 -8.28
N ARG A 94 3.99 -18.27 -7.59
CA ARG A 94 4.01 -19.74 -7.49
C ARG A 94 3.71 -20.42 -8.83
N VAL A 95 2.76 -19.91 -9.63
CA VAL A 95 2.44 -20.39 -10.98
C VAL A 95 3.60 -20.11 -11.95
N TYR A 96 4.23 -18.94 -11.84
CA TYR A 96 5.38 -18.59 -12.67
C TYR A 96 6.59 -19.48 -12.37
N SER A 97 6.85 -19.75 -11.08
CA SER A 97 7.92 -20.66 -10.64
C SER A 97 7.68 -22.11 -11.06
N HIS A 98 6.41 -22.55 -11.08
CA HIS A 98 6.04 -23.90 -11.51
C HIS A 98 6.07 -24.07 -13.04
N SER A 99 6.02 -22.97 -13.79
CA SER A 99 6.14 -22.95 -15.26
C SER A 99 7.60 -22.87 -15.73
N PHE A 100 8.55 -22.62 -14.81
CA PHE A 100 9.97 -22.44 -15.10
C PHE A 100 10.82 -23.64 -14.63
N THR A 101 10.38 -24.87 -14.92
CA THR A 101 11.25 -26.06 -14.89
C THR A 101 11.81 -26.35 -16.28
N GLY A 102 12.43 -25.33 -16.88
CA GLY A 102 13.15 -25.44 -18.14
C GLY A 102 14.51 -24.74 -18.02
N ARG A 103 15.59 -25.52 -18.14
CA ARG A 103 17.01 -25.12 -18.08
C ARG A 103 17.29 -23.73 -18.67
N SER A 104 17.99 -22.87 -17.93
CA SER A 104 19.43 -22.62 -18.04
C SER A 104 19.78 -21.19 -17.60
N SER A 105 20.63 -21.10 -16.58
CA SER A 105 21.66 -20.07 -16.35
C SER A 105 21.35 -18.64 -16.78
N LEU A 106 21.05 -17.75 -15.82
CA LEU A 106 21.70 -16.44 -15.74
C LEU A 106 21.45 -15.83 -14.36
N GLU A 107 22.55 -15.31 -13.82
CA GLU A 107 22.81 -14.98 -12.44
C GLU A 107 22.03 -13.74 -11.96
N HIS A 108 21.89 -13.61 -10.64
CA HIS A 108 21.33 -12.47 -9.88
C HIS A 108 19.80 -12.34 -9.79
N ALA A 109 19.10 -13.41 -9.40
CA ALA A 109 17.86 -13.26 -8.63
C ALA A 109 18.19 -13.33 -7.13
N LYS A 110 18.68 -12.23 -6.56
CA LYS A 110 18.73 -12.07 -5.10
C LYS A 110 17.34 -11.64 -4.63
N PHE A 111 16.43 -12.60 -4.55
CA PHE A 111 15.22 -12.49 -3.75
C PHE A 111 15.49 -13.19 -2.42
N GLU A 112 16.10 -12.45 -1.50
CA GLU A 112 16.14 -12.82 -0.10
C GLU A 112 14.81 -12.38 0.51
N LEU A 113 13.80 -13.25 0.41
CA LEU A 113 12.64 -13.21 1.28
C LEU A 113 12.85 -14.34 2.29
N MET A 114 13.72 -14.07 3.26
CA MET A 114 13.86 -14.89 4.45
C MET A 114 13.06 -14.19 5.54
N VAL A 115 12.07 -14.92 6.08
CA VAL A 115 11.33 -14.57 7.30
C VAL A 115 12.32 -14.31 8.44
#